data_AF-A0AAD9JHL1-F1
#
_entry.id   AF-A0AAD9JHL1-F1
#
_cell.length_a   1.000
_cell.length_b   1.000
_cell.length_c   1.000
_cell.angle_alpha   90.00
_cell.angle_beta   90.00
_cell.angle_gamma   90.00
#
_symmetry.space_group_name_H-M   'P 1'
#
loop_
_entity.id
_entity.type
_entity.pdbx_description
1 polymer ?
#
loop_
_entity_poly.entity_id
_entity_poly.type
_entity_poly.pdbx_seq_one_letter_code
_entity_poly.pdbx_strand_id
1 'polypeptide(L)'
;KTGETGGDGIEDVEQGEAAAAEYVNLQLAVTYVVAVGDLVAYVDDKKQQDGFRDEYGELPRGIQADCKAAKKQPNLPKNRFKDILPYDKTRVVLETNDGKSDYINANHVMGYGEKEKAYIACQGNTWFTVIK
;
A
#
# COMPACT_ATOMS: atom_id res chain seq x y z
N LYS A 1 -59.44 1.51 6.21
CA LYS A 1 -58.17 1.98 5.64
C LYS A 1 -57.11 1.79 6.71
N THR A 2 -56.43 0.66 6.64
CA THR A 2 -55.39 0.19 7.56
C THR A 2 -54.06 0.82 7.19
N GLY A 3 -53.26 1.12 8.22
CA GLY A 3 -52.02 1.88 8.17
C GLY A 3 -50.80 1.13 7.65
N GLU A 4 -49.76 1.93 7.46
CA GLU A 4 -48.43 1.64 6.91
C GLU A 4 -47.61 0.66 7.75
N THR A 5 -46.79 -0.16 7.08
CA THR A 5 -45.39 -0.53 7.42
C THR A 5 -44.85 -1.13 6.11
N GLY A 6 -43.77 -0.60 5.53
CA GLY A 6 -42.40 -0.69 6.05
C GLY A 6 -41.70 -1.76 5.23
N GLY A 7 -40.98 -1.35 4.19
CA GLY A 7 -40.24 -2.25 3.32
C GLY A 7 -38.94 -2.70 3.97
N ASP A 8 -38.56 -3.94 3.71
CA ASP A 8 -37.18 -4.41 3.81
C ASP A 8 -36.75 -4.82 2.40
N GLY A 9 -36.10 -3.88 1.71
CA GLY A 9 -35.22 -4.23 0.62
C GLY A 9 -34.00 -4.91 1.23
N ILE A 10 -33.82 -6.18 0.91
CA ILE A 10 -32.55 -6.85 1.14
C ILE A 10 -31.58 -6.19 0.17
N GLU A 11 -30.80 -5.23 0.66
CA GLU A 11 -29.64 -4.71 -0.05
C GLU A 11 -28.58 -5.80 -0.01
N ASP A 12 -28.35 -6.43 -1.17
CA ASP A 12 -27.21 -7.31 -1.39
C ASP A 12 -25.93 -6.55 -1.04
N VAL A 13 -25.29 -6.95 0.07
CA VAL A 13 -23.97 -6.46 0.45
C VAL A 13 -22.98 -7.02 -0.57
N GLU A 14 -22.67 -6.20 -1.57
CA GLU A 14 -21.64 -6.47 -2.57
C GLU A 14 -20.28 -6.56 -1.85
N GLN A 15 -19.80 -7.79 -1.66
CA GLN A 15 -18.58 -8.12 -0.94
C GLN A 15 -17.34 -7.66 -1.73
N GLY A 16 -16.70 -6.59 -1.26
CA GLY A 16 -15.27 -6.58 -0.90
C GLY A 16 -14.17 -6.91 -1.92
N GLU A 17 -14.45 -7.06 -3.22
CA GLU A 17 -13.43 -7.50 -4.18
C GLU A 17 -12.52 -6.36 -4.71
N ALA A 18 -12.93 -5.10 -4.52
CA ALA A 18 -12.27 -3.95 -5.15
C ALA A 18 -10.96 -3.50 -4.48
N ALA A 19 -10.78 -3.75 -3.18
CA ALA A 19 -9.70 -3.13 -2.42
C ALA A 19 -8.33 -3.80 -2.60
N ALA A 20 -8.29 -5.12 -2.76
CA ALA A 20 -7.04 -5.85 -2.99
C ALA A 20 -6.36 -5.43 -4.31
N ALA A 21 -7.14 -5.08 -5.33
CA ALA A 21 -6.67 -4.63 -6.65
C ALA A 21 -5.98 -3.25 -6.64
N GLU A 22 -6.10 -2.49 -5.55
CA GLU A 22 -5.50 -1.16 -5.42
C GLU A 22 -4.04 -1.22 -4.95
N TYR A 23 -3.70 -2.22 -4.14
CA TYR A 23 -2.37 -2.42 -3.60
C TYR A 23 -1.58 -3.37 -4.51
N VAL A 24 -0.86 -2.80 -5.49
CA VAL A 24 -0.12 -3.55 -6.52
C VAL A 24 0.86 -4.59 -5.98
N ASN A 25 1.34 -4.43 -4.73
CA ASN A 25 2.22 -5.40 -4.07
C ASN A 25 1.49 -6.66 -3.57
N LEU A 26 0.16 -6.67 -3.45
CA LEU A 26 -0.62 -7.84 -3.00
C LEU A 26 -0.88 -8.88 -4.09
N GLN A 27 -0.72 -8.51 -5.37
CA GLN A 27 -0.80 -9.47 -6.48
C GLN A 27 0.47 -10.34 -6.63
N LEU A 28 1.36 -10.30 -5.63
CA LEU A 28 2.55 -11.14 -5.58
C LEU A 28 2.16 -12.62 -5.51
N ALA A 29 2.41 -13.34 -6.61
CA ALA A 29 2.16 -14.77 -6.76
C ALA A 29 3.06 -15.67 -5.87
N VAL A 30 3.91 -15.09 -5.04
CA VAL A 30 4.87 -15.80 -4.20
C VAL A 30 4.54 -15.53 -2.73
N THR A 31 3.73 -16.42 -2.15
CA THR A 31 3.50 -16.47 -0.71
C THR A 31 4.02 -17.79 -0.18
N TYR A 32 5.24 -17.77 0.37
CA TYR A 32 5.72 -18.89 1.19
C TYR A 32 5.01 -18.83 2.54
N VAL A 33 3.86 -19.50 2.64
CA VAL A 33 3.16 -19.66 3.91
C VAL A 33 3.86 -20.75 4.70
N VAL A 34 4.48 -20.38 5.82
CA VAL A 34 5.20 -21.30 6.70
C VAL A 34 4.39 -21.49 7.98
N ALA A 35 3.99 -22.73 8.28
CA ALA A 35 3.34 -23.04 9.54
C ALA A 35 4.31 -22.79 10.70
N VAL A 36 3.82 -22.28 11.83
CA VAL A 36 4.67 -21.92 12.98
C VAL A 36 5.48 -23.13 13.49
N GLY A 37 4.91 -24.33 13.45
CA GLY A 37 5.61 -25.56 13.85
C GLY A 37 6.82 -25.91 12.97
N ASP A 38 6.80 -25.49 11.70
CA ASP A 38 7.85 -25.78 10.72
C ASP A 38 8.86 -24.63 10.59
N LEU A 39 8.60 -23.49 11.23
CA LEU A 39 9.39 -22.26 11.05
C LEU A 39 10.88 -22.46 11.33
N VAL A 40 11.23 -23.23 12.36
CA VAL A 40 12.64 -23.50 12.70
C VAL A 40 13.33 -24.28 11.59
N ALA A 41 12.73 -25.39 11.16
CA ALA A 41 13.27 -26.23 10.10
C ALA A 41 13.39 -25.46 8.77
N TYR A 42 12.37 -24.66 8.45
CA TYR A 42 12.36 -23.79 7.27
C TYR A 42 13.54 -22.80 7.28
N VAL A 43 13.73 -22.08 8.39
CA VAL A 43 14.80 -21.08 8.51
C VAL A 43 16.18 -21.74 8.44
N ASP A 44 16.36 -22.91 9.04
CA ASP A 44 17.64 -23.63 9.03
C ASP A 44 17.98 -24.14 7.62
N ASP A 45 16.99 -24.70 6.90
CA ASP A 45 17.15 -25.13 5.51
C ASP A 45 17.51 -23.95 4.59
N LYS A 46 16.75 -22.85 4.68
CA LYS A 46 16.99 -21.65 3.87
C LYS A 46 18.37 -21.04 4.11
N LYS A 47 18.88 -21.06 5.34
CA LYS A 47 20.24 -20.59 5.63
C LYS A 47 21.33 -21.46 5.00
N GLN A 48 21.13 -22.79 4.98
CA GLN A 48 22.12 -23.71 4.41
C GLN A 48 22.26 -23.56 2.90
N GLN A 49 21.16 -23.18 2.22
CA GLN A 49 21.09 -23.09 0.76
C GLN A 49 21.21 -21.67 0.21
N ASP A 50 21.49 -20.65 1.05
CA ASP A 50 21.35 -19.22 0.70
C ASP A 50 19.95 -18.87 0.16
N GLY A 51 18.95 -19.68 0.49
CA GLY A 51 17.61 -19.62 -0.09
C GLY A 51 16.85 -18.32 0.23
N PHE A 52 17.21 -17.60 1.30
CA PHE A 52 16.64 -16.27 1.56
C PHE A 52 17.09 -15.23 0.54
N ARG A 53 18.32 -15.35 0.00
CA ARG A 53 18.81 -14.46 -1.05
C ARG A 53 18.03 -14.71 -2.34
N ASP A 54 17.78 -15.97 -2.66
CA ASP A 54 17.01 -16.37 -3.83
C ASP A 54 15.57 -15.87 -3.73
N GLU A 55 14.89 -16.14 -2.60
CA GLU A 55 13.54 -15.62 -2.34
C GLU A 55 13.45 -14.10 -2.42
N TYR A 56 14.43 -13.40 -1.84
CA TYR A 56 14.51 -11.95 -1.94
C TYR A 56 14.70 -11.50 -3.40
N GLY A 57 15.43 -12.27 -4.21
CA GLY A 57 15.68 -12.00 -5.61
C GLY A 57 14.44 -12.12 -6.50
N GLU A 58 13.46 -12.93 -6.10
CA GLU A 58 12.16 -13.11 -6.77
C GLU A 58 11.20 -11.94 -6.55
N LEU A 59 11.43 -11.12 -5.51
CA LEU A 59 10.59 -9.96 -5.24
C LEU A 59 10.65 -8.94 -6.40
N PRO A 60 9.51 -8.35 -6.79
CA PRO A 60 9.47 -7.27 -7.78
C PRO A 60 10.36 -6.10 -7.35
N ARG A 61 11.14 -5.58 -8.30
CA ARG A 61 12.11 -4.51 -8.06
C ARG A 61 11.74 -3.24 -8.83
N GLY A 62 12.04 -2.09 -8.25
CA GLY A 62 11.78 -0.80 -8.86
C GLY A 62 10.31 -0.40 -8.87
N ILE A 63 9.95 0.58 -9.70
CA ILE A 63 8.60 1.13 -9.82
C ILE A 63 7.71 0.15 -10.58
N GLN A 64 6.73 -0.43 -9.89
CA GLN A 64 5.79 -1.42 -10.44
C GLN A 64 4.42 -0.82 -10.81
N ALA A 65 4.17 0.44 -10.46
CA ALA A 65 2.91 1.13 -10.73
C ALA A 65 3.12 2.61 -11.06
N ASP A 66 2.04 3.28 -11.48
CA ASP A 66 2.07 4.70 -11.83
C ASP A 66 2.44 5.59 -10.63
N CYS A 67 3.32 6.57 -10.87
CA CYS A 67 3.76 7.60 -9.92
C CYS A 67 3.61 9.01 -10.52
N LYS A 68 2.55 9.27 -11.28
CA LYS A 68 2.35 10.52 -12.04
C LYS A 68 2.31 11.73 -11.10
N ALA A 69 1.64 11.65 -9.95
CA ALA A 69 1.58 12.74 -8.99
C ALA A 69 2.97 13.10 -8.46
N ALA A 70 3.79 12.09 -8.16
CA ALA A 70 5.15 12.26 -7.67
C ALA A 70 6.10 12.91 -8.69
N LYS A 71 5.84 12.69 -9.98
CA LYS A 71 6.64 13.20 -11.11
C LYS A 71 6.22 14.60 -11.58
N LYS A 72 5.16 15.18 -11.03
CA LYS A 72 4.76 16.57 -11.35
C LYS A 72 5.88 17.54 -10.93
N GLN A 73 6.17 18.53 -11.79
CA GLN A 73 7.21 19.53 -11.55
C GLN A 73 7.20 20.16 -10.13
N PRO A 74 6.04 20.61 -9.56
CA PRO A 74 6.01 21.16 -8.20
C PRO A 74 6.29 20.13 -7.08
N ASN A 75 6.19 18.83 -7.38
CA ASN A 75 6.36 17.75 -6.41
C ASN A 75 7.75 17.11 -6.44
N LEU A 76 8.52 17.30 -7.52
CA LEU A 76 9.90 16.82 -7.63
C LEU A 76 10.79 17.20 -6.42
N PRO A 77 10.83 18.46 -5.95
CA PRO A 77 11.67 18.83 -4.79
C PRO A 77 11.16 18.27 -3.46
N LYS A 78 9.93 17.73 -3.40
CA LYS A 78 9.35 17.12 -2.21
C LYS A 78 9.76 15.65 -2.05
N ASN A 79 10.38 15.05 -3.06
CA ASN A 79 10.91 13.69 -3.01
C ASN A 79 12.37 13.69 -2.55
N ARG A 80 12.68 12.91 -1.52
CA ARG A 80 14.07 12.75 -1.05
C ARG A 80 14.95 12.02 -2.06
N PHE A 81 14.38 11.02 -2.73
CA PHE A 81 15.06 10.19 -3.74
C PHE A 81 14.21 10.12 -5.00
N LYS A 82 14.86 10.06 -6.17
CA LYS A 82 14.17 10.09 -7.49
C LYS A 82 13.55 8.75 -7.88
N ASP A 83 14.07 7.68 -7.29
CA ASP A 83 13.73 6.28 -7.51
C ASP A 83 12.79 5.71 -6.44
N ILE A 84 12.57 6.44 -5.33
CA ILE A 84 11.62 6.09 -4.27
C ILE A 84 10.44 7.06 -4.33
N LEU A 85 9.42 6.69 -5.12
CA LEU A 85 8.24 7.51 -5.38
C LEU A 85 6.97 6.78 -4.91
N PRO A 86 5.96 7.51 -4.40
CA PRO A 86 4.72 6.89 -4.01
C PRO A 86 3.90 6.50 -5.24
N TYR A 87 3.20 5.36 -5.14
CA TYR A 87 2.24 4.94 -6.16
C TYR A 87 0.96 5.78 -6.10
N ASP A 88 0.43 6.18 -7.26
CA ASP A 88 -0.71 7.09 -7.36
C ASP A 88 -1.98 6.55 -6.69
N LYS A 89 -2.21 5.24 -6.80
CA LYS A 89 -3.41 4.58 -6.26
C LYS A 89 -3.47 4.63 -4.73
N THR A 90 -2.35 4.34 -4.07
CA THR A 90 -2.32 4.21 -2.60
C THR A 90 -1.68 5.42 -1.92
N ARG A 91 -1.35 6.50 -2.64
CA ARG A 91 -0.67 7.65 -2.03
C ARG A 91 -1.57 8.30 -0.98
N VAL A 92 -0.95 8.89 0.02
CA VAL A 92 -1.67 9.79 0.92
C VAL A 92 -1.94 11.10 0.17
N VAL A 93 -3.22 11.50 0.13
CA VAL A 93 -3.68 12.76 -0.44
C VAL A 93 -3.98 13.71 0.70
N LEU A 94 -3.27 14.84 0.75
CA LEU A 94 -3.50 15.84 1.79
C LEU A 94 -4.73 16.69 1.45
N GLU A 95 -5.51 17.07 2.47
CA GLU A 95 -6.52 18.10 2.34
C GLU A 95 -5.86 19.48 2.17
N THR A 96 -6.30 20.25 1.18
CA THR A 96 -5.70 21.53 0.84
C THR A 96 -6.75 22.64 0.87
N ASN A 97 -6.67 23.54 1.85
CA ASN A 97 -7.60 24.66 1.97
C ASN A 97 -7.15 25.92 1.21
N ASP A 98 -5.85 26.03 0.88
CA ASP A 98 -5.24 27.29 0.41
C ASP A 98 -4.59 27.18 -0.99
N GLY A 99 -4.98 26.20 -1.81
CA GLY A 99 -4.30 25.94 -3.10
C GLY A 99 -2.85 25.43 -2.96
N LYS A 100 -2.45 25.06 -1.73
CA LYS A 100 -1.21 24.31 -1.47
C LYS A 100 -1.32 22.92 -2.11
N SER A 101 -0.18 22.30 -2.40
CA SER A 101 -0.18 21.00 -3.07
C SER A 101 -0.62 19.87 -2.13
N ASP A 102 -1.45 18.96 -2.65
CA ASP A 102 -2.02 17.76 -2.00
C ASP A 102 -0.99 16.63 -1.78
N TYR A 103 0.28 16.89 -2.09
CA TYR A 103 1.29 15.87 -2.26
C TYR A 103 2.22 15.75 -1.07
N ILE A 104 2.35 14.51 -0.59
CA ILE A 104 3.42 14.01 0.27
C ILE A 104 3.93 12.68 -0.30
N ASN A 105 5.23 12.41 -0.15
CA ASN A 105 5.81 11.11 -0.49
C ASN A 105 5.47 10.10 0.62
N ALA A 106 4.27 9.54 0.54
CA ALA A 106 3.75 8.52 1.44
C ALA A 106 2.68 7.68 0.76
N ASN A 107 2.56 6.41 1.16
CA ASN A 107 1.50 5.49 0.76
C ASN A 107 0.81 4.88 1.97
N HIS A 108 -0.48 4.60 1.82
CA HIS A 108 -1.18 3.67 2.68
C HIS A 108 -0.65 2.26 2.47
N VAL A 109 -0.51 1.51 3.57
CA VAL A 109 -0.07 0.11 3.57
C VAL A 109 -1.13 -0.73 4.27
N MET A 110 -1.48 -1.85 3.65
CA MET A 110 -2.41 -2.83 4.19
C MET A 110 -1.78 -3.57 5.37
N GLY A 111 -2.57 -3.76 6.43
CA GLY A 111 -2.17 -4.54 7.61
C GLY A 111 -2.55 -6.01 7.49
N TYR A 112 -2.29 -6.76 8.56
CA TYR A 112 -2.73 -8.15 8.68
C TYR A 112 -4.26 -8.27 8.59
N GLY A 113 -4.74 -9.36 7.99
CA GLY A 113 -6.17 -9.63 7.81
C GLY A 113 -6.85 -8.62 6.88
N GLU A 114 -6.15 -8.20 5.82
CA GLU A 114 -6.66 -7.28 4.79
C GLU A 114 -7.12 -5.93 5.33
N LYS A 115 -6.62 -5.53 6.51
CA LYS A 115 -6.95 -4.23 7.09
C LYS A 115 -6.38 -3.11 6.23
N GLU A 116 -7.24 -2.52 5.40
CA GLU A 116 -6.88 -1.40 4.55
C GLU A 116 -6.39 -0.20 5.36
N LYS A 117 -5.44 0.55 4.78
CA LYS A 117 -4.92 1.81 5.33
C LYS A 117 -4.49 1.70 6.79
N ALA A 118 -4.05 0.51 7.24
CA ALA A 118 -3.64 0.27 8.61
C ALA A 118 -2.40 1.10 9.00
N TYR A 119 -1.53 1.38 8.02
CA TYR A 119 -0.32 2.15 8.22
C TYR A 119 -0.11 3.17 7.10
N ILE A 120 0.77 4.13 7.38
CA ILE A 120 1.33 5.05 6.39
C ILE A 120 2.84 4.81 6.34
N ALA A 121 3.34 4.37 5.19
CA ALA A 121 4.78 4.36 4.92
C ALA A 121 5.16 5.69 4.27
N CYS A 122 6.07 6.44 4.89
CA CYS A 122 6.47 7.77 4.42
C CYS A 122 7.98 7.96 4.46
N GLN A 123 8.48 8.84 3.60
CA GLN A 123 9.86 9.31 3.71
C GLN A 123 10.05 10.18 4.97
N GLY A 124 11.28 10.23 5.49
CA GLY A 124 11.64 11.24 6.48
C GLY A 124 11.55 12.66 5.89
N ASN A 125 10.97 13.60 6.66
CA ASN A 125 10.72 14.98 6.25
C ASN A 125 11.98 15.66 5.68
N THR A 126 11.82 16.36 4.58
CA THR A 126 12.84 17.22 3.98
C THR A 126 12.58 18.67 4.36
N TRP A 127 13.55 19.55 4.12
CA TRP A 127 13.36 20.99 4.28
C TRP A 127 12.14 21.52 3.50
N PHE A 128 11.85 20.97 2.32
CA PHE A 128 10.72 21.40 1.47
C PHE A 128 9.36 20.85 1.91
N THR A 129 9.31 19.93 2.87
CA THR A 129 8.07 19.28 3.33
C THR A 129 7.73 19.59 4.78
N VAL A 130 8.55 20.38 5.49
CA VAL A 130 8.22 20.88 6.83
C VAL A 130 7.43 22.18 6.68
N ILE A 131 6.20 22.20 7.21
CA ILE A 131 5.42 23.43 7.34
C ILE A 131 6.04 24.25 8.48
N LYS A 132 6.32 25.52 8.21
CA LYS A 132 6.80 26.49 9.20
C LYS A 132 5.65 27.35 9.69
#